data_AF-A0A3B9XCP3-F1
#
_entry.id   AF-A0A3B9XCP3-F1
#
_cell.length_a   1.000
_cell.length_b   1.000
_cell.length_c   1.000
_cell.angle_alpha   90.00
_cell.angle_beta   90.00
_cell.angle_gamma   90.00
#
_symmetry.space_group_name_H-M   'P 1'
#
loop_
_entity.id
_entity.type
_entity.pdbx_description
1 polymer ?
#
loop_
_entity_poly.entity_id
_entity_poly.type
_entity_poly.pdbx_seq_one_letter_code
_entity_poly.pdbx_strand_id
1 'polypeptide(L)'
;MKILILVSLFFVISSCATLSKEECVTMDWEQRGKVDALEGKTSDVFVDYTKTCAKHGIQPAQEGYMKGRAEGLKHFCTYENGQQFGLKGNNYEGVCPMEMEPAFMRGYEIGRKEFLLKVKEQELKEREEELKRKEEEAEAHHAILTRIQTRQCSLDSDCDIDGDCSFGKCKNSGASCTFDSDCTIEGDCSSETVCANGDCASVNTCHY
;
A
#
# COMPACT_ATOMS: atom_id res chain seq x y z
N MET A 1 -25.63 29.43 -12.36
CA MET A 1 -24.40 29.88 -11.68
C MET A 1 -23.30 28.88 -12.00
N LYS A 2 -22.37 29.25 -12.88
CA LYS A 2 -21.27 28.38 -13.36
C LYS A 2 -20.06 28.63 -12.46
N ILE A 3 -19.74 27.69 -11.59
CA ILE A 3 -18.54 27.76 -10.73
C ILE A 3 -17.33 27.46 -11.62
N LEU A 4 -16.55 28.49 -11.88
CA LEU A 4 -15.23 28.42 -12.52
C LEU A 4 -14.28 27.67 -11.57
N ILE A 5 -14.01 26.40 -11.87
CA ILE A 5 -12.94 25.64 -11.22
C ILE A 5 -11.62 26.09 -11.86
N LEU A 6 -11.00 27.11 -11.25
CA LEU A 6 -9.61 27.47 -11.50
C LEU A 6 -8.72 26.42 -10.81
N VAL A 7 -8.40 25.35 -11.52
CA VAL A 7 -7.38 24.38 -11.09
C VAL A 7 -6.02 25.07 -11.19
N SER A 8 -5.61 25.72 -10.10
CA SER A 8 -4.24 26.21 -9.93
C SER A 8 -3.32 25.00 -9.76
N LEU A 9 -2.68 24.62 -10.86
CA LEU A 9 -1.66 23.58 -10.92
C LEU A 9 -0.40 24.11 -10.23
N PHE A 10 -0.30 23.90 -8.92
CA PHE A 10 0.92 24.19 -8.15
C PHE A 10 1.99 23.15 -8.54
N PHE A 11 2.76 23.47 -9.58
CA PHE A 11 3.96 22.71 -9.96
C PHE A 11 5.01 22.95 -8.87
N VAL A 12 5.16 21.99 -7.96
CA VAL A 12 6.26 21.97 -6.99
C VAL A 12 7.52 21.56 -7.77
N ILE A 13 8.19 22.54 -8.36
CA ILE A 13 9.52 22.36 -8.93
C ILE A 13 10.47 22.13 -7.76
N SER A 14 10.81 20.86 -7.49
CA SER A 14 11.96 20.54 -6.64
C SER A 14 13.21 20.88 -7.45
N SER A 15 13.72 22.10 -7.31
CA SER A 15 15.05 22.39 -7.83
C SER A 15 16.04 21.60 -6.98
N CYS A 16 16.69 20.62 -7.60
CA CYS A 16 17.98 20.14 -7.14
C CYS A 16 18.95 21.31 -7.38
N ALA A 17 18.87 22.33 -6.52
CA ALA A 17 19.59 23.57 -6.67
C ALA A 17 21.10 23.26 -6.64
N THR A 18 21.71 23.32 -7.82
CA THR A 18 23.16 23.25 -7.98
C THR A 18 23.70 24.61 -7.58
N LEU A 19 24.73 24.64 -6.72
CA LEU A 19 25.36 25.88 -6.26
C LEU A 19 25.75 26.77 -7.45
N SER A 20 25.32 28.03 -7.39
CA SER A 20 25.70 29.08 -8.33
C SER A 20 27.13 29.56 -8.07
N LYS A 21 27.69 30.26 -9.07
CA LYS A 21 29.00 30.91 -8.93
C LYS A 21 29.06 31.84 -7.70
N GLU A 22 28.02 32.63 -7.48
CA GLU A 22 27.97 33.59 -6.37
C GLU A 22 27.97 32.88 -5.01
N GLU A 23 27.19 31.81 -4.88
CA GLU A 23 27.19 30.99 -3.66
C GLU A 23 28.57 30.37 -3.42
N CYS A 24 29.25 29.88 -4.45
CA CYS A 24 30.61 29.35 -4.30
C CYS A 24 31.63 30.39 -3.81
N VAL A 25 31.49 31.67 -4.20
CA VAL A 25 32.39 32.76 -3.77
C VAL A 25 32.08 33.22 -2.35
N THR A 26 30.80 33.38 -2.02
CA THR A 26 30.37 34.08 -0.80
C THR A 26 30.11 33.17 0.39
N MET A 27 30.06 31.85 0.16
CA MET A 27 29.72 30.89 1.20
C MET A 27 30.77 30.79 2.30
N ASP A 28 30.28 30.89 3.53
CA ASP A 28 31.03 30.53 4.73
C ASP A 28 31.13 29.00 4.81
N TRP A 29 32.28 28.47 4.38
CA TRP A 29 32.53 27.04 4.36
C TRP A 29 32.56 26.42 5.75
N GLU A 30 33.01 27.16 6.78
CA GLU A 30 33.00 26.67 8.17
C GLU A 30 31.56 26.51 8.66
N GLN A 31 30.74 27.54 8.49
CA GLN A 31 29.33 27.44 8.85
C GLN A 31 28.62 26.36 8.03
N ARG A 32 28.95 26.21 6.72
CA ARG A 32 28.36 25.16 5.89
C ARG A 32 28.71 23.76 6.39
N GLY A 33 29.97 23.53 6.74
CA GLY A 33 30.42 22.25 7.31
C GLY A 33 29.70 21.92 8.62
N LYS A 34 29.48 22.93 9.47
CA LYS A 34 28.70 22.77 10.71
C LYS A 34 27.26 22.36 10.44
N VAL A 35 26.59 23.02 9.50
CA VAL A 35 25.20 22.71 9.12
C VAL A 35 25.11 21.29 8.54
N ASP A 36 25.98 20.94 7.60
CA ASP A 36 25.95 19.59 7.00
C ASP A 36 26.20 18.49 8.05
N ALA A 37 27.07 18.73 9.03
CA ALA A 37 27.27 17.82 10.15
C ALA A 37 26.04 17.69 11.06
N LEU A 38 25.34 18.79 11.35
CA LEU A 38 24.10 18.78 12.14
C LEU A 38 22.96 18.02 11.45
N GLU A 39 23.01 17.92 10.13
CA GLU A 39 22.08 17.14 9.33
C GLU A 39 22.50 15.66 9.19
N GLY A 40 23.67 15.28 9.71
CA GLY A 40 24.20 13.92 9.63
C GLY A 40 24.78 13.55 8.26
N LYS A 41 25.14 14.55 7.43
CA LYS A 41 25.71 14.30 6.10
C LYS A 41 27.14 13.76 6.18
N THR A 42 27.47 12.87 5.25
CA THR A 42 28.84 12.38 5.07
C THR A 42 29.73 13.49 4.51
N SER A 43 31.04 13.30 4.61
CA SER A 43 32.02 14.21 4.02
C SER A 43 31.98 14.26 2.49
N ASP A 44 31.31 13.30 1.84
CA ASP A 44 31.23 13.23 0.36
C ASP A 44 30.50 14.43 -0.23
N VAL A 45 29.59 15.03 0.54
CA VAL A 45 28.91 16.27 0.15
C VAL A 45 29.90 17.41 -0.14
N PHE A 46 31.07 17.42 0.52
CA PHE A 46 32.12 18.39 0.20
C PHE A 46 32.79 18.15 -1.15
N VAL A 47 32.87 16.88 -1.58
CA VAL A 47 33.36 16.52 -2.92
C VAL A 47 32.41 17.08 -3.97
N ASP A 48 31.09 17.02 -3.73
CA ASP A 48 30.09 17.59 -4.62
C ASP A 48 30.18 19.12 -4.71
N TYR A 49 30.43 19.80 -3.59
CA TYR A 49 30.70 21.24 -3.61
C TYR A 49 31.96 21.57 -4.41
N THR A 50 33.03 20.82 -4.20
CA THR A 50 34.30 21.00 -4.92
C THR A 50 34.10 20.84 -6.43
N LYS A 51 33.42 19.77 -6.84
CA LYS A 51 33.09 19.51 -8.25
C LYS A 51 32.22 20.60 -8.85
N THR A 52 31.26 21.12 -8.10
CA THR A 52 30.32 22.15 -8.56
C THR A 52 31.02 23.51 -8.70
N CYS A 53 31.74 23.96 -7.68
CA CYS A 53 32.44 25.24 -7.70
C CYS A 53 33.63 25.26 -8.67
N ALA A 54 34.27 24.12 -8.91
CA ALA A 54 35.33 24.00 -9.92
C ALA A 54 34.85 24.36 -11.34
N LYS A 55 33.56 24.14 -11.67
CA LYS A 55 32.97 24.58 -12.96
C LYS A 55 33.00 26.10 -13.14
N HIS A 56 33.11 26.83 -12.04
CA HIS A 56 33.21 28.29 -12.00
C HIS A 56 34.65 28.78 -11.73
N GLY A 57 35.63 27.87 -11.69
CA GLY A 57 37.03 28.17 -11.36
C GLY A 57 37.24 28.51 -9.89
N ILE A 58 36.33 28.11 -9.00
CA ILE A 58 36.37 28.41 -7.57
C ILE A 58 36.69 27.13 -6.79
N GLN A 59 37.66 27.21 -5.89
CA GLN A 59 38.02 26.11 -4.98
C GLN A 59 37.43 26.38 -3.59
N PRO A 60 36.51 25.53 -3.08
CA PRO A 60 36.00 25.63 -1.70
C PRO A 60 37.11 25.53 -0.64
N ALA A 61 36.94 26.25 0.47
CA ALA A 61 37.89 26.24 1.59
C ALA A 61 37.72 24.98 2.46
N GLN A 62 38.47 23.92 2.11
CA GLN A 62 38.36 22.62 2.78
C GLN A 62 38.66 22.67 4.28
N GLU A 63 39.70 23.39 4.70
CA GLU A 63 40.07 23.47 6.11
C GLU A 63 38.94 24.08 6.95
N GLY A 64 38.34 25.18 6.47
CA GLY A 64 37.18 25.81 7.11
C GLY A 64 36.01 24.84 7.20
N TYR A 65 35.67 24.17 6.09
CA TYR A 65 34.60 23.16 6.07
C TYR A 65 34.81 22.05 7.09
N MET A 66 36.00 21.44 7.11
CA MET A 66 36.29 20.32 8.02
C MET A 66 36.30 20.75 9.49
N LYS A 67 36.78 21.97 9.78
CA LYS A 67 36.70 22.56 11.12
C LYS A 67 35.25 22.72 11.57
N GLY A 68 34.41 23.31 10.73
CA GLY A 68 32.98 23.46 11.00
C GLY A 68 32.27 22.13 11.16
N ARG A 69 32.59 21.15 10.32
CA ARG A 69 32.06 19.79 10.38
C ARG A 69 32.40 19.11 11.70
N ALA A 70 33.65 19.19 12.13
CA ALA A 70 34.08 18.63 13.42
C ALA A 70 33.31 19.26 14.59
N GLU A 71 33.05 20.56 14.55
CA GLU A 71 32.24 21.24 15.57
C GLU A 71 30.76 20.83 15.53
N GLY A 72 30.16 20.74 14.34
CA GLY A 72 28.78 20.30 14.19
C GLY A 72 28.56 18.86 14.66
N LEU A 73 29.53 17.96 14.43
CA LEU A 73 29.44 16.58 14.87
C LEU A 73 29.43 16.44 16.39
N LYS A 74 30.05 17.36 17.15
CA LYS A 74 29.94 17.34 18.62
C LYS A 74 28.50 17.49 19.11
N HIS A 75 27.69 18.20 18.34
CA HIS A 75 26.27 18.39 18.63
C HIS A 75 25.40 17.28 18.04
N PHE A 76 25.70 16.81 16.83
CA PHE A 76 24.94 15.74 16.18
C PHE A 76 25.14 14.38 16.89
N CYS A 77 26.37 14.07 17.28
CA CYS A 77 26.76 12.77 17.84
C CYS A 77 26.46 12.66 19.33
N THR A 78 25.20 12.86 19.69
CA THR A 78 24.68 12.68 21.04
C THR A 78 23.63 11.57 21.06
N TYR A 79 23.35 11.04 22.26
CA TYR A 79 22.32 10.03 22.44
C TYR A 79 20.94 10.54 21.98
N GLU A 80 20.56 11.75 22.39
CA GLU A 80 19.25 12.34 22.09
C GLU A 80 19.07 12.55 20.58
N ASN A 81 20.11 13.05 19.90
CA ASN A 81 20.06 13.23 18.45
C ASN A 81 20.08 11.91 17.71
N GLY A 82 20.83 10.91 18.18
CA GLY A 82 20.75 9.54 17.68
C GLY A 82 19.32 9.00 17.73
N GLN A 83 18.66 9.14 18.88
CA GLN A 83 17.26 8.73 19.05
C GLN A 83 16.33 9.43 18.07
N GLN A 84 16.38 10.77 17.99
CA GLN A 84 15.54 11.52 17.07
C GLN A 84 15.83 11.19 15.60
N PHE A 85 17.09 10.93 15.25
CA PHE A 85 17.49 10.55 13.90
C PHE A 85 16.93 9.16 13.53
N GLY A 86 17.02 8.19 14.43
CA GLY A 86 16.41 6.86 14.26
C GLY A 86 14.88 6.92 14.19
N LEU A 87 14.24 7.75 15.02
CA LEU A 87 12.78 7.94 15.06
C LEU A 87 12.21 8.48 13.74
N LYS A 88 12.99 9.30 13.03
CA LYS A 88 12.64 9.81 11.70
C LYS A 88 12.81 8.77 10.59
N GLY A 89 13.35 7.59 10.90
CA GLY A 89 13.59 6.53 9.93
C GLY A 89 14.86 6.73 9.08
N ASN A 90 15.72 7.68 9.45
CA ASN A 90 16.95 7.96 8.69
C ASN A 90 17.95 6.81 8.79
N ASN A 91 18.79 6.66 7.76
CA ASN A 91 19.91 5.73 7.76
C ASN A 91 21.17 6.40 8.32
N TYR A 92 21.87 5.74 9.24
CA TYR A 92 23.11 6.26 9.80
C TYR A 92 24.31 5.75 8.98
N GLU A 93 25.14 6.68 8.51
CA GLU A 93 26.25 6.42 7.58
C GLU A 93 27.64 6.48 8.26
N GLY A 94 27.72 6.28 9.59
CA GLY A 94 29.01 6.24 10.29
C GLY A 94 29.73 7.60 10.38
N VAL A 95 28.99 8.70 10.53
CA VAL A 95 29.58 10.06 10.51
C VAL A 95 30.21 10.49 11.83
N CYS A 96 29.93 9.78 12.93
CA CYS A 96 30.39 10.17 14.26
C CYS A 96 31.83 9.72 14.54
N PRO A 97 32.62 10.53 15.28
CA PRO A 97 33.91 10.09 15.79
C PRO A 97 33.78 8.87 16.71
N MET A 98 34.84 8.06 16.76
CA MET A 98 34.89 6.80 17.51
C MET A 98 34.44 6.93 18.98
N GLU A 99 34.78 8.05 19.61
CA GLU A 99 34.48 8.31 21.03
C GLU A 99 33.01 8.67 21.28
N MET A 100 32.33 9.23 20.28
CA MET A 100 30.96 9.75 20.39
C MET A 100 29.91 8.79 19.81
N GLU A 101 30.33 7.99 18.82
CA GLU A 101 29.47 7.04 18.11
C GLU A 101 28.73 6.06 19.05
N PRO A 102 29.33 5.49 20.11
CA PRO A 102 28.61 4.58 20.99
C PRO A 102 27.40 5.21 21.68
N ALA A 103 27.46 6.50 22.03
CA ALA A 103 26.34 7.20 22.66
C ALA A 103 25.22 7.47 21.64
N PHE A 104 25.60 7.94 20.45
CA PHE A 104 24.68 8.15 19.34
C PHE A 104 23.96 6.85 18.96
N MET A 105 24.71 5.76 18.80
CA MET A 105 24.16 4.46 18.36
C MET A 105 23.14 3.88 19.33
N ARG A 106 23.37 3.99 20.64
CA ARG A 106 22.36 3.58 21.64
C ARG A 106 21.04 4.32 21.46
N GLY A 107 21.09 5.63 21.22
CA GLY A 107 19.90 6.42 20.92
C GLY A 107 19.27 6.00 19.59
N TYR A 108 20.09 5.90 18.55
CA TYR A 108 19.68 5.53 17.20
C TYR A 108 18.93 4.21 17.15
N GLU A 109 19.43 3.17 17.81
CA GLU A 109 18.78 1.85 17.86
C GLU A 109 17.39 1.92 18.49
N ILE A 110 17.22 2.69 19.57
CA ILE A 110 15.91 2.90 20.22
C ILE A 110 14.96 3.60 19.25
N GLY A 111 15.40 4.72 18.66
CA GLY A 111 14.57 5.46 17.73
C GLY A 111 14.21 4.66 16.47
N ARG A 112 15.18 3.89 15.96
CA ARG A 112 14.99 3.02 14.79
C ARG A 112 13.98 1.92 15.08
N LYS A 113 14.04 1.30 16.26
CA LYS A 113 13.07 0.31 16.70
C LYS A 113 11.66 0.91 16.77
N GLU A 114 11.51 2.09 17.33
CA GLU A 114 10.21 2.79 17.38
C GLU A 114 9.67 3.13 15.98
N PHE A 115 10.52 3.60 15.07
CA PHE A 115 10.14 3.83 13.68
C PHE A 115 9.63 2.54 13.01
N LEU A 116 10.38 1.44 13.14
CA LEU A 116 10.01 0.15 12.55
C LEU A 116 8.70 -0.41 13.12
N LEU A 117 8.45 -0.21 14.42
CA LEU A 117 7.19 -0.60 15.04
C LEU A 117 6.01 0.20 14.46
N LYS A 118 6.17 1.51 14.25
CA LYS A 118 5.12 2.35 13.63
C LYS A 118 4.82 1.95 12.19
N VAL A 119 5.87 1.70 11.40
CA VAL A 119 5.70 1.18 10.03
C VAL A 119 4.96 -0.17 10.07
N LYS A 120 5.34 -1.06 10.99
CA LYS A 120 4.71 -2.37 11.10
C LYS A 120 3.24 -2.28 11.52
N GLU A 121 2.91 -1.37 12.41
CA GLU A 121 1.53 -1.12 12.83
C GLU A 121 0.67 -0.62 11.67
N GLN A 122 1.20 0.26 10.81
CA GLN A 122 0.50 0.72 9.61
C GLN A 122 0.27 -0.43 8.62
N GLU A 123 1.31 -1.23 8.33
CA GLU A 123 1.17 -2.41 7.46
C GLU A 123 0.10 -3.40 7.97
N LEU A 124 0.03 -3.60 9.30
CA LEU A 124 -0.95 -4.51 9.89
C LEU A 124 -2.36 -3.96 9.76
N LYS A 125 -2.57 -2.65 9.98
CA LYS A 125 -3.87 -2.01 9.80
C LYS A 125 -4.38 -2.12 8.36
N GLU A 126 -3.53 -1.84 7.39
CA GLU A 126 -3.89 -1.99 5.96
C GLU A 126 -4.26 -3.43 5.62
N ARG A 127 -3.53 -4.41 6.17
CA ARG A 127 -3.82 -5.83 5.98
C ARG A 127 -5.11 -6.27 6.65
N GLU A 128 -5.42 -5.76 7.85
CA GLU A 128 -6.68 -6.03 8.55
C GLU A 128 -7.87 -5.51 7.75
N GLU A 129 -7.78 -4.29 7.20
CA GLU A 129 -8.81 -3.74 6.32
C GLU A 129 -8.99 -4.56 5.04
N GLU A 130 -7.88 -5.03 4.43
CA GLU A 130 -7.94 -5.90 3.26
C GLU A 130 -8.61 -7.24 3.56
N LEU A 131 -8.23 -7.88 4.66
CA LEU A 131 -8.81 -9.16 5.10
C LEU A 131 -10.30 -9.01 5.36
N LYS A 132 -10.71 -7.94 6.04
CA LYS A 132 -12.12 -7.68 6.32
C LYS A 132 -12.96 -7.56 5.04
N ARG A 133 -12.47 -6.85 4.02
CA ARG A 133 -13.16 -6.78 2.72
C ARG A 133 -13.28 -8.16 2.05
N LYS A 134 -12.23 -8.97 2.13
CA LYS A 134 -12.23 -10.33 1.57
C LYS A 134 -13.18 -11.27 2.33
N GLU A 135 -13.28 -11.12 3.64
CA GLU A 135 -14.24 -11.84 4.46
C GLU A 135 -15.68 -11.45 4.08
N GLU A 136 -15.97 -10.15 3.95
CA GLU A 136 -17.29 -9.65 3.51
C GLU A 136 -17.68 -10.19 2.11
N GLU A 137 -16.73 -10.19 1.16
CA GLU A 137 -16.93 -10.77 -0.19
C GLU A 137 -17.18 -12.29 -0.14
N ALA A 138 -16.38 -13.02 0.63
CA ALA A 138 -16.53 -14.46 0.79
C ALA A 138 -17.87 -14.84 1.44
N GLU A 139 -18.31 -14.06 2.43
CA GLU A 139 -19.62 -14.23 3.07
C GLU A 139 -20.77 -13.97 2.08
N ALA A 140 -20.67 -12.90 1.27
CA ALA A 140 -21.66 -12.63 0.22
C ALA A 140 -21.75 -13.76 -0.80
N HIS A 141 -20.60 -14.26 -1.29
CA HIS A 141 -20.55 -15.41 -2.19
C HIS A 141 -21.12 -16.68 -1.54
N HIS A 142 -20.79 -16.97 -0.28
CA HIS A 142 -21.33 -18.13 0.42
C HIS A 142 -22.86 -18.03 0.60
N ALA A 143 -23.39 -16.84 0.91
CA ALA A 143 -24.83 -16.60 1.01
C ALA A 143 -25.55 -16.81 -0.32
N ILE A 144 -24.95 -16.41 -1.44
CA ILE A 144 -25.45 -16.69 -2.79
C ILE A 144 -25.48 -18.21 -3.04
N LEU A 145 -24.37 -18.92 -2.81
CA LEU A 145 -24.28 -20.37 -3.04
C LEU A 145 -25.30 -21.17 -2.20
N THR A 146 -25.54 -20.74 -0.96
CA THR A 146 -26.53 -21.39 -0.08
C THR A 146 -27.95 -21.24 -0.62
N ARG A 147 -28.29 -20.12 -1.27
CA ARG A 147 -29.62 -19.92 -1.89
C ARG A 147 -29.81 -20.73 -3.18
N ILE A 148 -28.73 -20.97 -3.89
CA ILE A 148 -28.70 -21.69 -5.17
C ILE A 148 -28.98 -23.19 -5.02
N GLN A 149 -28.79 -23.74 -3.82
CA GLN A 149 -28.53 -25.17 -3.58
C GLN A 149 -29.65 -26.17 -3.90
N THR A 150 -30.74 -25.81 -4.60
CA THR A 150 -31.80 -26.79 -4.90
C THR A 150 -32.18 -27.00 -6.36
N ARG A 151 -31.83 -26.13 -7.33
CA ARG A 151 -32.38 -26.25 -8.70
C ARG A 151 -31.51 -25.68 -9.84
N GLN A 152 -30.19 -25.71 -9.75
CA GLN A 152 -29.35 -25.24 -10.87
C GLN A 152 -29.52 -26.09 -12.13
N CYS A 153 -29.62 -25.42 -13.27
CA CYS A 153 -29.68 -26.04 -14.59
C CYS A 153 -28.75 -25.32 -15.55
N SER A 154 -28.32 -26.02 -16.59
CA SER A 154 -27.64 -25.41 -17.75
C SER A 154 -28.54 -25.41 -18.98
N LEU A 155 -29.46 -26.38 -19.09
CA LEU A 155 -30.41 -26.57 -20.17
C LEU A 155 -31.80 -26.90 -19.59
N ASP A 156 -32.86 -26.68 -20.38
CA ASP A 156 -34.23 -27.05 -20.00
C ASP A 156 -34.36 -28.56 -19.71
N SER A 157 -33.60 -29.40 -20.42
CA SER A 157 -33.56 -30.85 -20.16
C SER A 157 -33.00 -31.24 -18.79
N ASP A 158 -32.25 -30.35 -18.12
CA ASP A 158 -31.82 -30.58 -16.74
C ASP A 158 -32.97 -30.39 -15.75
N CYS A 159 -34.09 -29.85 -16.23
CA CYS A 159 -35.30 -29.54 -15.49
C CYS A 159 -36.45 -30.50 -15.83
N ASP A 160 -36.14 -31.75 -16.16
CA ASP A 160 -37.15 -32.80 -16.31
C ASP A 160 -37.20 -33.65 -15.03
N ILE A 161 -38.38 -33.74 -14.41
CA ILE A 161 -38.62 -34.66 -13.29
C ILE A 161 -39.32 -35.89 -13.82
N ASP A 162 -38.60 -37.00 -13.86
CA ASP A 162 -39.16 -38.30 -14.22
C ASP A 162 -40.26 -38.72 -13.24
N GLY A 163 -41.40 -39.15 -13.79
CA GLY A 163 -42.52 -39.67 -13.03
C GLY A 163 -42.63 -41.20 -13.13
N ASP A 164 -43.37 -41.80 -12.21
CA ASP A 164 -43.67 -43.23 -12.20
C ASP A 164 -45.15 -43.44 -12.52
N CYS A 165 -45.40 -44.25 -13.55
CA CYS A 165 -46.72 -44.71 -13.93
C CYS A 165 -47.06 -46.03 -13.24
N SER A 166 -47.94 -45.96 -12.24
CA SER A 166 -48.35 -47.12 -11.46
C SER A 166 -49.86 -47.31 -11.54
N PHE A 167 -50.30 -48.53 -11.91
CA PHE A 167 -51.71 -48.88 -12.07
C PHE A 167 -52.48 -47.94 -13.04
N GLY A 168 -51.80 -47.51 -14.12
CA GLY A 168 -52.36 -46.58 -15.11
C GLY A 168 -52.50 -45.15 -14.62
N LYS A 169 -51.83 -44.79 -13.51
CA LYS A 169 -51.87 -43.46 -12.90
C LYS A 169 -50.47 -42.94 -12.55
N CYS A 170 -50.21 -41.68 -12.90
CA CYS A 170 -48.96 -41.02 -12.52
C CYS A 170 -48.95 -40.75 -11.02
N LYS A 171 -47.87 -41.12 -10.33
CA LYS A 171 -47.76 -40.92 -8.88
C LYS A 171 -47.75 -39.45 -8.45
N ASN A 172 -47.23 -38.56 -9.28
CA ASN A 172 -47.08 -37.12 -9.01
C ASN A 172 -48.37 -36.32 -9.24
N SER A 173 -49.19 -36.68 -10.23
CA SER A 173 -50.34 -35.88 -10.68
C SER A 173 -51.69 -36.60 -10.65
N GLY A 174 -51.70 -37.94 -10.61
CA GLY A 174 -52.91 -38.75 -10.75
C GLY A 174 -53.51 -38.76 -12.17
N ALA A 175 -52.80 -38.21 -13.16
CA ALA A 175 -53.16 -38.31 -14.57
C ALA A 175 -53.14 -39.78 -15.04
N SER A 176 -53.92 -40.10 -16.07
CA SER A 176 -53.87 -41.43 -16.69
C SER A 176 -52.56 -41.59 -17.46
N CYS A 177 -51.90 -42.74 -17.34
CA CYS A 177 -50.64 -43.02 -18.02
C CYS A 177 -50.55 -44.47 -18.49
N THR A 178 -49.63 -44.72 -19.42
CA THR A 178 -49.27 -46.07 -19.89
C THR A 178 -47.80 -46.37 -19.64
N PHE A 179 -46.94 -45.36 -19.72
CA PHE A 179 -45.50 -45.43 -19.49
C PHE A 179 -45.04 -44.36 -18.49
N ASP A 180 -43.89 -44.58 -17.85
CA ASP A 180 -43.28 -43.62 -16.92
C ASP A 180 -43.02 -42.26 -17.58
N SER A 181 -42.66 -42.25 -18.87
CA SER A 181 -42.48 -41.03 -19.67
C SER A 181 -43.74 -40.19 -19.82
N ASP A 182 -44.94 -40.79 -19.67
CA ASP A 182 -46.21 -40.04 -19.70
C ASP A 182 -46.39 -39.21 -18.41
N CYS A 183 -45.54 -39.43 -17.41
CA CYS A 183 -45.60 -38.81 -16.09
C CYS A 183 -44.46 -37.81 -15.84
N THR A 184 -43.60 -37.56 -16.83
CA THR A 184 -42.54 -36.56 -16.74
C THR A 184 -43.12 -35.17 -16.57
N ILE A 185 -42.56 -34.39 -15.64
CA ILE A 185 -42.84 -32.97 -15.49
C ILE A 185 -41.68 -32.23 -16.13
N GLU A 186 -41.95 -31.62 -17.29
CA GLU A 186 -41.00 -30.73 -17.96
C GLU A 186 -40.94 -29.40 -17.21
N GLY A 187 -39.74 -28.85 -17.09
CA GLY A 187 -39.48 -27.55 -16.48
C GLY A 187 -38.60 -26.70 -17.38
N ASP A 188 -38.66 -25.38 -17.19
CA ASP A 188 -37.87 -24.42 -17.93
C ASP A 188 -36.64 -23.99 -17.13
N CYS A 189 -35.49 -23.93 -17.79
CA CYS A 189 -34.26 -23.40 -17.22
C CYS A 189 -34.18 -21.90 -17.50
N SER A 190 -34.40 -21.06 -16.48
CA SER A 190 -34.40 -19.61 -16.63
C SER A 190 -33.40 -18.93 -15.70
N SER A 191 -32.86 -17.79 -16.13
CA SER A 191 -31.89 -17.03 -15.33
C SER A 191 -32.60 -16.17 -14.27
N GLU A 192 -32.23 -16.37 -13.02
CA GLU A 192 -32.63 -15.55 -11.90
C GLU A 192 -31.42 -14.79 -11.35
N THR A 193 -31.61 -13.52 -10.99
CA THR A 193 -30.58 -12.72 -10.32
C THR A 193 -30.73 -12.87 -8.81
N VAL A 194 -29.77 -13.57 -8.20
CA VAL A 194 -29.72 -13.75 -6.75
C VAL A 194 -28.76 -12.73 -6.16
N CYS A 195 -29.27 -11.87 -5.30
CA CYS A 195 -28.47 -10.85 -4.61
C CYS A 195 -28.34 -11.13 -3.12
N ALA A 196 -27.14 -10.99 -2.57
CA ALA A 196 -26.87 -10.99 -1.13
C ALA A 196 -25.87 -9.88 -0.79
N ASN A 197 -26.19 -9.08 0.24
CA ASN A 197 -25.34 -8.00 0.74
C ASN A 197 -24.86 -6.96 -0.30
N GLY A 198 -25.64 -6.77 -1.38
CA GLY A 198 -25.33 -5.82 -2.46
C GLY A 198 -24.62 -6.45 -3.67
N ASP A 199 -24.09 -7.66 -3.52
CA ASP A 199 -23.56 -8.45 -4.64
C ASP A 199 -24.66 -9.30 -5.26
N CYS A 200 -24.70 -9.33 -6.59
CA CYS A 200 -25.69 -10.06 -7.36
C CYS A 200 -24.99 -11.02 -8.32
N ALA A 201 -25.47 -12.26 -8.37
CA ALA A 201 -25.06 -13.25 -9.35
C ALA A 201 -26.29 -13.70 -10.16
N SER A 202 -26.13 -13.82 -11.48
CA SER A 202 -27.12 -14.46 -12.33
C SER A 202 -26.89 -15.97 -12.31
N VAL A 203 -27.96 -16.71 -12.03
CA VAL A 203 -27.92 -18.17 -11.88
C VAL A 203 -29.10 -18.75 -12.63
N ASN A 204 -28.89 -19.81 -13.38
CA ASN A 204 -29.97 -20.52 -14.04
C ASN A 204 -30.61 -21.52 -13.09
N THR A 205 -31.94 -21.46 -12.94
CA THR A 205 -32.71 -22.33 -12.07
C THR A 205 -33.89 -22.98 -12.79
N CYS A 206 -34.24 -24.21 -12.40
CA CYS A 206 -35.41 -24.91 -12.93
C CYS A 206 -36.73 -24.39 -12.34
N HIS A 207 -37.68 -24.08 -13.22
CA HIS A 207 -39.06 -23.73 -12.90
C HIS A 207 -40.00 -24.80 -13.47
N TYR A 208 -40.91 -25.33 -12.64
CA TYR A 208 -41.82 -26.44 -12.95
C TYR A 208 -43.27 -26.04 -12.65
#